data_AF-A0A5B7GH92-F1
#
_entry.id   AF-A0A5B7GH92-F1
#
_cell.length_a   1.000
_cell.length_b   1.000
_cell.length_c   1.000
_cell.angle_alpha   90.00
_cell.angle_beta   90.00
_cell.angle_gamma   90.00
#
_symmetry.space_group_name_H-M   'P 1'
#
loop_
_entity.id
_entity.type
_entity.pdbx_description
1 polymer ?
#
loop_
_entity_poly.entity_id
_entity_poly.type
_entity_poly.pdbx_seq_one_letter_code
_entity_poly.pdbx_strand_id
1 'polypeptide(L)' 'MSPNVAKTTRKSLTLEVKLDIIHRHKRGEKTNSIARHHGLTPSIVSSIFKSTDFIKKAAKATHYV' A
#
# COMPACT_ATOMS: atom_id res chain seq x y z
N MET A 1 3.63 -8.82 34.76
CA MET A 1 2.76 -9.38 33.71
C MET A 1 2.68 -8.38 32.57
N SER A 2 3.21 -8.69 31.39
CA SER A 2 3.15 -7.79 30.24
C SER A 2 1.81 -7.97 29.52
N PRO A 3 1.10 -6.88 29.15
CA PRO A 3 -0.17 -7.01 28.45
C PRO A 3 0.07 -7.61 27.06
N ASN A 4 -0.60 -8.73 26.78
CA ASN A 4 -0.66 -9.31 25.44
C ASN A 4 -1.49 -8.38 24.56
N VAL A 5 -0.81 -7.48 23.83
CA VAL A 5 -1.45 -6.60 22.84
C VAL A 5 -1.99 -7.50 21.73
N ALA A 6 -3.31 -7.75 21.76
CA ALA A 6 -3.99 -8.46 20.69
C ALA A 6 -3.67 -7.78 19.35
N LYS A 7 -3.03 -8.51 18.44
CA LYS A 7 -2.70 -8.03 17.09
C LYS A 7 -4.02 -7.75 16.38
N THR A 8 -4.40 -6.48 16.24
CA THR A 8 -5.50 -6.09 15.36
C THR A 8 -5.22 -6.62 13.97
N THR A 9 -6.15 -7.40 13.41
CA THR A 9 -6.07 -7.89 12.03
C THR A 9 -5.99 -6.70 11.09
N ARG A 10 -4.79 -6.48 10.53
CA ARG A 10 -4.54 -5.38 9.60
C ARG A 10 -5.41 -5.57 8.36
N LYS A 11 -6.34 -4.65 8.09
CA LYS A 11 -7.07 -4.63 6.82
C LYS A 11 -6.05 -4.56 5.68
N SER A 12 -6.07 -5.56 4.80
CA SER A 12 -5.22 -5.58 3.61
C SER A 12 -5.78 -4.60 2.58
N LEU A 13 -4.94 -3.74 2.03
CA LEU A 13 -5.31 -2.97 0.85
C LEU A 13 -5.42 -3.91 -0.36
N THR A 14 -6.40 -3.64 -1.23
CA THR A 14 -6.54 -4.31 -2.53
C THR A 14 -5.32 -4.02 -3.41
N LEU A 15 -5.09 -4.90 -4.39
CA LEU A 15 -3.96 -4.76 -5.32
C LEU A 15 -4.07 -3.50 -6.17
N GLU A 16 -5.27 -3.17 -6.62
CA GLU A 16 -5.57 -1.97 -7.43
C GLU A 16 -5.17 -0.68 -6.71
N VAL A 17 -5.56 -0.54 -5.44
CA VAL A 17 -5.21 0.67 -4.65
C VAL A 17 -3.70 0.78 -4.47
N LYS A 18 -3.00 -0.35 -4.26
CA LYS A 18 -1.53 -0.34 -4.17
C LYS A 18 -0.88 0.09 -5.49
N LEU A 19 -1.40 -0.38 -6.62
CA LEU A 19 -0.91 0.02 -7.94
C LEU A 19 -1.18 1.49 -8.24
N ASP A 20 -2.36 2.00 -7.92
CA ASP A 20 -2.70 3.42 -8.08
C ASP A 20 -1.74 4.32 -7.28
N ILE A 21 -1.48 3.95 -6.02
CA ILE A 21 -0.51 4.65 -5.16
C ILE A 21 0.89 4.68 -5.80
N ILE A 22 1.36 3.55 -6.34
CA ILE A 22 2.66 3.46 -7.03
C ILE A 22 2.67 4.32 -8.29
N HIS A 23 1.61 4.30 -9.09
CA HIS A 23 1.51 5.06 -10.34
C HIS A 23 1.48 6.58 -10.09
N ARG A 24 0.66 7.05 -9.15
CA ARG A 24 0.59 8.46 -8.77
C ARG A 24 1.93 9.00 -8.27
N HIS A 25 2.61 8.22 -7.43
CA HIS A 25 3.93 8.60 -6.95
C HIS A 25 4.98 8.69 -8.06
N LYS A 26 4.95 7.74 -9.00
CA LYS A 26 5.82 7.80 -10.19
C LYS A 26 5.55 9.00 -11.09
N ARG A 27 4.31 9.53 -11.09
CA ARG A 27 3.95 10.78 -11.79
C ARG A 27 4.39 12.05 -11.02
N GLY A 28 5.01 11.90 -9.86
CA GLY A 28 5.50 13.02 -9.04
C GLY A 28 4.49 13.55 -8.02
N GLU A 29 3.35 12.87 -7.80
CA GLU A 29 2.42 13.27 -6.75
C GLU A 29 3.06 13.15 -5.37
N LYS A 30 2.83 14.16 -4.52
CA LYS A 30 3.34 14.19 -3.15
C LYS A 30 2.66 13.11 -2.30
N THR A 31 3.44 12.40 -1.49
CA THR A 31 2.97 11.34 -0.58
C THR A 31 1.76 11.75 0.26
N ASN A 32 1.75 12.97 0.80
CA ASN A 32 0.63 13.46 1.62
C ASN A 32 -0.66 13.64 0.81
N SER A 33 -0.56 14.00 -0.48
CA SER A 33 -1.71 14.11 -1.38
C SER A 33 -2.31 12.72 -1.65
N ILE A 34 -1.45 11.76 -1.98
CA ILE A 34 -1.83 10.37 -2.23
C ILE A 34 -2.47 9.75 -0.97
N ALA A 35 -1.87 9.98 0.21
CA ALA A 35 -2.39 9.50 1.47
C ALA A 35 -3.81 10.02 1.74
N ARG A 36 -4.03 11.33 1.58
CA ARG A 36 -5.35 11.96 1.74
C ARG A 36 -6.37 11.41 0.75
N HIS A 37 -6.00 11.24 -0.52
CA HIS A 37 -6.89 10.72 -1.56
C HIS A 37 -7.45 9.34 -1.21
N HIS A 38 -6.65 8.46 -0.61
CA HIS A 38 -7.08 7.10 -0.24
C HIS A 38 -7.52 6.95 1.23
N GLY A 39 -7.61 8.05 1.99
CA GLY A 39 -7.93 7.98 3.43
C GLY A 39 -6.88 7.21 4.26
N LEU A 40 -5.61 7.25 3.83
CA LEU A 40 -4.50 6.55 4.46
C LEU A 40 -3.59 7.52 5.22
N THR A 41 -2.74 6.95 6.07
CA THR A 41 -1.61 7.70 6.64
C THR A 41 -0.41 7.67 5.69
N PRO A 42 0.45 8.71 5.68
CA PRO A 42 1.67 8.72 4.87
C PRO A 42 2.61 7.52 5.14
N SER A 43 2.58 6.97 6.36
CA SER A 43 3.34 5.78 6.74
C SER A 43 2.92 4.52 5.97
N ILE A 44 1.61 4.35 5.72
CA ILE A 44 1.10 3.26 4.90
C ILE A 44 1.59 3.41 3.45
N VAL A 45 1.54 4.64 2.92
CA VAL A 45 2.02 4.94 1.56
C VAL A 45 3.52 4.65 1.42
N SER A 46 4.34 5.05 2.39
CA SER A 46 5.78 4.72 2.42
C SER A 46 6.02 3.20 2.47
N SER A 47 5.24 2.47 3.27
CA SER A 47 5.33 1.02 3.36
C SER A 47 5.01 0.34 2.02
N ILE A 48 4.02 0.86 1.29
CA ILE A 48 3.66 0.37 -0.04
C ILE A 48 4.84 0.56 -1.00
N PHE A 49 5.50 1.72 -1.00
CA PHE A 49 6.68 1.95 -1.84
C PHE A 49 7.81 0.99 -1.55
N LYS A 50 8.10 0.72 -0.26
CA LYS A 50 9.13 -0.27 0.12
C LYS A 50 8.82 -1.68 -0.40
N SER A 51 7.54 -2.02 -0.60
CA SER A 51 7.09 -3.32 -1.10
C SER A 51 6.72 -3.35 -2.59
N THR A 52 7.08 -2.31 -3.36
CA THR A 52 6.66 -2.13 -4.76
C THR A 52 6.93 -3.35 -5.64
N ASP A 53 8.08 -4.00 -5.48
CA ASP A 53 8.46 -5.11 -6.36
C ASP A 53 7.62 -6.37 -6.12
N PHE A 54 7.27 -6.64 -4.86
CA PHE A 54 6.32 -7.71 -4.51
C PHE A 54 4.92 -7.43 -5.06
N ILE A 55 4.48 -6.17 -5.02
CA ILE A 55 3.18 -5.74 -5.54
C ILE A 55 3.12 -5.92 -7.06
N LYS A 56 4.16 -5.51 -7.80
CA LYS A 56 4.24 -5.72 -9.25
C LYS A 56 4.29 -7.20 -9.61
N LYS A 57 5.02 -8.02 -8.83
CA LYS A 57 5.08 -9.48 -9.03
C LYS A 57 3.69 -10.11 -8.86
N ALA A 58 2.95 -9.72 -7.82
CA ALA A 58 1.59 -10.17 -7.59
C ALA A 58 0.66 -9.75 -8.75
N ALA A 59 0.74 -8.50 -9.22
CA ALA A 59 -0.05 -8.03 -10.35
C ALA A 59 0.18 -8.81 -11.65
N LYS A 60 1.44 -9.17 -11.94
CA LYS A 60 1.77 -10.02 -13.08
C LYS A 60 1.18 -11.43 -12.95
N ALA A 61 1.20 -12.00 -11.75
CA ALA A 61 0.62 -13.33 -11.51
C ALA A 61 -0.91 -13.35 -11.66
N THR A 62 -1.59 -12.24 -11.34
CA THR A 62 -3.06 -12.14 -11.44
C THR A 62 -3.57 -11.91 -12.87
N HIS A 63 -2.78 -11.30 -13.76
CA HIS A 63 -3.17 -11.04 -15.17
C HIS A 63 -2.77 -12.14 -16.17
N TYR A 64 -2.36 -13.33 -15.69
CA TYR A 64 -2.06 -14.51 -16.50
C TYR A 64 -3.25 -15.49 -16.57
N VAL A 65 -4.48 -14.95 -16.61
CA VAL A 65 -5.74 -15.73 -16.75
C VAL A 65 -6.53 -15.17 -17.91
#